data_AF-A0A8J1TA86-F1
#
_entry.id   AF-A0A8J1TA86-F1
#
_cell.length_a   1.000
_cell.length_b   1.000
_cell.length_c   1.000
_cell.angle_alpha   90.00
_cell.angle_beta   90.00
_cell.angle_gamma   90.00
#
_symmetry.space_group_name_H-M   'P 1'
#
loop_
_entity.id
_entity.type
_entity.pdbx_description
1 polymer ?
#
loop_
_entity_poly.entity_id
_entity_poly.type
_entity_poly.pdbx_seq_one_letter_code
_entity_poly.pdbx_strand_id
1 'polypeptide(L)'
;MGQSGSSMVKKMVSPISNMFGYNTGETSPELVLSRYGTATPFVYKRTSSMYFDEDGDLAHEFYEEVLDRRSRRYRMKKKKHNLIPEGEIELAIPRLNCNLPIVLCEAPVSVR
;
A
#
# COMPACT_ATOMS: atom_id res chain seq x y z
N MET A 1 27.37 -54.29 21.57
CA MET A 1 26.04 -54.44 20.96
C MET A 1 25.28 -53.13 21.16
N GLY A 2 25.21 -52.30 20.13
CA GLY A 2 24.47 -51.04 20.17
C GLY A 2 23.41 -51.04 19.07
N GLN A 3 22.14 -50.79 19.42
CA GLN A 3 21.09 -50.45 18.48
C GLN A 3 20.09 -49.48 19.13
N SER A 4 20.15 -48.24 18.64
CA SER A 4 19.04 -47.37 18.20
C SER A 4 17.79 -47.24 19.08
N GLY A 5 17.75 -46.19 19.91
CA GLY A 5 16.51 -45.55 20.35
C GLY A 5 16.11 -44.44 19.36
N SER A 6 14.88 -44.50 18.83
CA SER A 6 14.35 -43.54 17.87
C SER A 6 14.08 -42.18 18.53
N SER A 7 14.67 -41.10 18.01
CA SER A 7 14.38 -39.74 18.41
C SER A 7 13.12 -39.23 17.70
N MET A 8 12.06 -38.94 18.45
CA MET A 8 10.88 -38.24 17.95
C MET A 8 11.25 -36.82 17.48
N VAL A 9 11.20 -36.57 16.17
CA VAL A 9 11.34 -35.21 15.62
C VAL A 9 10.01 -34.48 15.83
N LYS A 10 9.92 -33.67 16.88
CA LYS A 10 8.86 -32.67 17.03
C LYS A 10 9.06 -31.62 15.94
N LYS A 11 8.24 -31.67 14.88
CA LYS A 11 8.11 -30.57 13.92
C LYS A 11 7.63 -29.34 14.69
N MET A 12 8.55 -28.42 14.98
CA MET A 12 8.22 -27.11 15.51
C MET A 12 7.54 -26.32 14.40
N VAL A 13 6.22 -26.14 14.53
CA VAL A 13 5.49 -25.10 13.79
C VAL A 13 5.78 -23.81 14.54
N SER A 14 6.56 -22.91 13.94
CA SER A 14 6.83 -21.60 14.52
C SER A 14 5.53 -20.76 14.57
N PRO A 15 5.21 -20.12 15.70
CA PRO A 15 4.03 -19.27 15.78
C PRO A 15 4.23 -17.99 14.96
N ILE A 16 3.15 -17.59 14.26
CA ILE A 16 3.01 -16.36 13.45
C ILE A 16 3.00 -15.08 14.34
N SER A 17 3.24 -15.21 15.65
CA SER A 17 3.14 -14.13 16.62
C SER A 17 4.14 -12.99 16.40
N ASN A 18 5.24 -13.21 15.68
CA ASN A 18 6.24 -12.18 15.40
C ASN A 18 5.92 -11.28 14.18
N MET A 19 4.75 -11.42 13.54
CA MET A 19 4.39 -10.58 12.39
C MET A 19 3.76 -9.23 12.77
N PHE A 20 3.30 -9.07 14.01
CA PHE A 20 2.74 -7.82 14.52
C PHE A 20 3.66 -7.27 15.61
N GLY A 21 4.67 -6.50 15.17
CA GLY A 21 5.65 -5.88 16.05
C GLY A 21 5.03 -4.85 17.00
N TYR A 22 4.69 -5.28 18.20
CA TYR A 22 4.67 -4.41 19.37
C TYR A 22 6.07 -4.45 19.99
N ASN A 23 6.78 -3.33 19.91
CA ASN A 23 8.13 -3.17 20.43
C ASN A 23 8.12 -3.13 21.97
N THR A 24 8.69 -4.15 22.60
CA THR A 24 9.32 -4.04 23.93
C THR A 24 10.55 -4.92 23.96
N GLY A 25 11.73 -4.29 23.87
CA GLY A 25 13.00 -4.78 24.43
C GLY A 25 13.73 -5.93 23.69
N GLU A 26 14.83 -5.56 23.03
CA GLU A 26 16.13 -6.26 22.96
C GLU A 26 16.18 -7.77 22.62
N THR A 27 16.38 -8.11 21.33
CA THR A 27 17.46 -9.00 20.83
C THR A 27 17.40 -9.10 19.29
N SER A 28 18.56 -8.99 18.63
CA SER A 28 18.72 -8.79 17.17
C SER A 28 18.27 -9.96 16.27
N PRO A 29 17.35 -9.73 15.31
CA PRO A 29 17.07 -10.61 14.18
C PRO A 29 17.34 -9.86 12.85
N GLU A 30 18.61 -9.56 12.57
CA GLU A 30 19.00 -8.52 11.61
C GLU A 30 18.89 -8.91 10.12
N LEU A 31 18.73 -10.19 9.78
CA LEU A 31 18.94 -10.64 8.38
C LEU A 31 17.67 -10.84 7.53
N VAL A 32 16.46 -10.88 8.11
CA VAL A 32 15.20 -11.04 7.34
C VAL A 32 14.38 -9.74 7.29
N LEU A 33 14.50 -8.88 8.29
CA LEU A 33 13.88 -7.54 8.31
C LEU A 33 14.56 -6.57 7.32
N SER A 34 15.80 -6.87 6.93
CA SER A 34 16.67 -5.99 6.14
C SER A 34 16.16 -5.70 4.71
N ARG A 35 15.38 -6.59 4.08
CA ARG A 35 14.93 -6.37 2.69
C ARG A 35 13.62 -5.59 2.55
N TYR A 36 12.79 -5.55 3.59
CA TYR A 36 11.46 -4.92 3.55
C TYR A 36 11.29 -3.78 4.56
N GLY A 37 12.32 -3.50 5.35
CA GLY A 37 12.34 -2.43 6.34
C GLY A 37 11.23 -2.57 7.39
N THR A 38 11.12 -1.56 8.23
CA THR A 38 10.04 -1.38 9.23
C THR A 38 8.70 -1.02 8.56
N ALA A 39 8.38 -1.63 7.42
CA ALA A 39 7.18 -1.29 6.64
C ALA A 39 5.93 -1.86 7.31
N THR A 40 4.92 -1.01 7.50
CA THR A 40 3.64 -1.43 8.05
C THR A 40 2.85 -2.22 6.99
N PRO A 41 2.08 -3.26 7.40
CA PRO A 41 1.20 -3.99 6.49
C PRO A 41 0.05 -3.13 5.96
N PHE A 42 -0.26 -2.03 6.65
CA PHE A 42 -1.31 -1.09 6.27
C PHE A 42 -0.73 0.19 5.67
N VAL A 43 -1.38 0.64 4.60
CA VAL A 43 -1.18 1.90 3.90
C VAL A 43 -2.38 2.80 4.22
N TYR A 44 -2.09 3.94 4.83
CA TYR A 44 -3.10 4.91 5.28
C TYR A 44 -3.25 6.09 4.32
N LYS A 45 -2.27 6.32 3.45
CA LYS A 45 -2.23 7.43 2.51
C LYS A 45 -1.95 6.92 1.11
N ARG A 46 -2.54 7.56 0.10
CA ARG A 46 -2.21 7.32 -1.31
C ARG A 46 -1.90 8.63 -2.01
N THR A 47 -1.10 8.57 -3.06
CA THR A 47 -0.97 9.68 -3.99
C THR A 47 -2.24 9.78 -4.85
N SER A 48 -2.84 10.95 -4.92
CA SER A 48 -3.99 11.21 -5.79
C SER A 48 -3.56 11.39 -7.24
N SER A 49 -4.47 11.09 -8.16
CA SER A 49 -4.36 11.41 -9.58
C SER A 49 -5.22 12.61 -9.97
N MET A 50 -5.78 13.34 -8.99
CA MET A 50 -6.56 14.55 -9.22
C MET A 50 -5.69 15.81 -9.08
N TYR A 51 -6.16 16.87 -9.71
CA TYR A 51 -5.53 18.18 -9.73
C TYR A 51 -6.58 19.25 -9.45
N PHE A 52 -6.15 20.32 -8.82
CA PHE A 52 -6.87 21.58 -8.75
C PHE A 52 -6.51 22.45 -9.95
N ASP A 53 -7.49 23.11 -10.55
CA ASP A 53 -7.26 24.15 -11.55
C ASP A 53 -7.20 25.55 -10.93
N GLU A 54 -7.27 26.59 -11.78
CA GLU A 54 -7.18 27.99 -11.37
C GLU A 54 -8.42 28.47 -10.60
N ASP A 55 -9.56 27.81 -10.81
CA ASP A 55 -10.84 28.13 -10.17
C ASP A 55 -11.07 27.30 -8.89
N GLY A 56 -10.19 26.32 -8.63
CA GLY A 56 -10.26 25.44 -7.46
C GLY A 56 -11.10 24.19 -7.69
N ASP A 57 -11.47 23.89 -8.94
CA ASP A 57 -12.17 22.67 -9.29
C ASP A 57 -11.20 21.48 -9.18
N LEU A 58 -11.69 20.33 -8.70
CA LEU A 58 -10.91 19.11 -8.51
C LEU A 58 -11.30 18.06 -9.54
N ALA A 59 -10.37 17.67 -10.42
CA ALA A 59 -10.63 16.64 -11.44
C ALA A 59 -9.38 15.83 -11.79
N HIS A 60 -9.57 14.69 -12.43
CA HIS A 60 -8.46 13.90 -13.00
C HIS A 60 -7.84 14.57 -14.23
N GLU A 61 -8.65 15.28 -15.02
CA GLU A 61 -8.23 15.91 -16.25
C GLU A 61 -9.04 17.18 -16.49
N PHE A 62 -8.37 18.23 -16.97
CA PHE A 62 -8.98 19.48 -17.38
C PHE A 62 -8.85 19.66 -18.88
N TYR A 63 -9.85 20.29 -19.49
CA TYR A 63 -9.88 20.61 -20.90
C TYR A 63 -10.22 22.08 -21.08
N GLU A 64 -9.47 22.76 -21.95
CA GLU A 64 -9.71 24.15 -22.32
C GLU A 64 -10.21 24.22 -23.77
N GLU A 65 -11.08 25.18 -24.04
CA GLU A 65 -11.52 25.46 -25.39
C GLU A 65 -10.43 26.25 -26.14
N VAL A 66 -10.05 25.76 -27.32
CA VAL A 66 -9.03 26.40 -28.16
C VAL A 66 -9.60 26.61 -29.56
N LEU A 67 -9.50 27.84 -30.04
CA LEU A 67 -9.81 28.17 -31.43
C LEU A 67 -8.74 27.58 -32.34
N ASP A 68 -9.13 26.69 -33.24
CA ASP A 68 -8.24 26.26 -34.30
C ASP A 68 -8.11 27.36 -35.35
N ARG A 69 -6.91 27.95 -35.44
CA ARG A 69 -6.63 29.08 -36.35
C ARG A 69 -6.85 28.71 -37.82
N ARG A 70 -6.71 27.43 -38.19
CA ARG A 70 -6.90 26.95 -39.56
C ARG A 70 -8.38 26.71 -39.87
N SER A 71 -9.07 25.96 -39.02
CA SER A 71 -10.48 25.63 -39.27
C SER A 71 -11.46 26.72 -38.83
N ARG A 72 -11.03 27.74 -38.06
CA ARG A 72 -11.90 28.70 -37.34
C ARG A 72 -12.99 28.02 -36.49
N ARG A 73 -12.73 26.79 -36.04
CA ARG A 73 -13.62 25.99 -35.19
C ARG A 73 -13.00 25.87 -33.82
N TYR A 74 -13.83 25.88 -32.79
CA TYR A 74 -13.39 25.58 -31.44
C TYR A 74 -13.26 24.07 -31.24
N ARG A 75 -12.26 23.67 -30.45
CA ARG A 75 -12.04 22.30 -30.02
C ARG A 75 -11.60 22.29 -28.56
N MET A 76 -11.91 21.21 -27.86
CA MET A 76 -11.37 20.99 -26.53
C MET A 76 -9.96 20.42 -26.63
N LYS A 77 -9.06 20.94 -25.81
CA LYS A 77 -7.68 20.46 -25.68
C LYS A 77 -7.39 20.18 -24.21
N LYS A 78 -6.72 19.08 -23.92
CA LYS A 78 -6.31 18.74 -22.55
C LYS A 78 -5.37 19.82 -22.01
N LYS A 79 -5.76 20.47 -20.91
CA LYS A 79 -4.94 21.42 -20.14
C LYS A 79 -3.90 20.61 -19.36
N LYS A 80 -2.64 21.06 -19.41
CA LYS A 80 -1.49 20.39 -18.78
C LYS A 80 -0.63 21.33 -17.92
N HIS A 81 -0.98 22.62 -17.91
CA HIS A 81 -0.23 23.67 -17.24
C HIS A 81 -1.15 24.32 -16.19
N ASN A 82 -0.55 24.98 -15.19
CA ASN A 82 -1.25 25.64 -14.10
C ASN A 82 -2.23 24.72 -13.34
N LEU A 83 -1.91 23.43 -13.25
CA LEU A 83 -2.66 22.45 -12.45
C LEU A 83 -1.84 22.13 -11.20
N ILE A 84 -2.47 22.20 -10.04
CA ILE A 84 -1.84 21.88 -8.75
C ILE A 84 -2.25 20.46 -8.38
N PRO A 85 -1.31 19.52 -8.18
CA PRO A 85 -1.68 18.15 -7.78
C PRO A 85 -2.33 18.16 -6.39
N GLU A 86 -3.38 17.35 -6.20
CA GLU A 86 -4.02 17.17 -4.88
C GLU A 86 -3.03 16.58 -3.85
N GLY A 87 -2.06 15.79 -4.32
CA GLY A 87 -0.98 15.27 -3.48
C GLY A 87 -1.35 13.99 -2.74
N GLU A 88 -0.89 13.86 -1.50
CA GLU A 88 -1.21 12.71 -0.65
C GLU A 88 -2.56 12.89 0.05
N ILE A 89 -3.41 11.87 -0.09
CA ILE A 89 -4.75 11.83 0.51
C ILE A 89 -4.88 10.64 1.45
N GLU A 90 -5.54 10.89 2.56
CA GLU A 90 -5.84 9.88 3.56
C GLU A 90 -6.94 8.93 3.07
N LEU A 91 -6.72 7.65 3.32
CA LEU A 91 -7.65 6.60 2.97
C LEU A 91 -8.64 6.43 4.12
N ALA A 92 -9.95 6.56 3.83
CA ALA A 92 -10.99 6.30 4.81
C ALA A 92 -10.91 4.89 5.44
N ILE A 93 -10.45 3.91 4.64
CA ILE A 93 -10.18 2.55 5.08
C ILE A 93 -8.74 2.20 4.67
N PRO A 94 -7.86 1.82 5.62
CA PRO A 94 -6.50 1.42 5.31
C PRO A 94 -6.45 0.26 4.32
N ARG A 95 -5.46 0.28 3.43
CA ARG A 95 -5.26 -0.76 2.41
C ARG A 95 -4.03 -1.59 2.74
N LEU A 96 -3.97 -2.82 2.21
CA LEU A 96 -2.79 -3.67 2.39
C LEU A 96 -1.64 -3.16 1.53
N ASN A 97 -0.44 -3.21 2.09
CA ASN A 97 0.79 -2.83 1.41
C ASN A 97 1.16 -3.89 0.36
N CYS A 98 1.14 -3.51 -0.92
CA CYS A 98 1.42 -4.43 -2.04
C CYS A 98 2.86 -4.92 -2.11
N ASN A 99 3.80 -4.26 -1.41
CA ASN A 99 5.21 -4.65 -1.40
C ASN A 99 5.52 -5.72 -0.35
N LEU A 100 4.56 -6.05 0.51
CA LEU A 100 4.71 -7.06 1.56
C LEU A 100 3.97 -8.35 1.16
N PRO A 101 4.62 -9.52 1.29
CA PRO A 101 3.93 -10.79 1.10
C PRO A 101 2.97 -11.03 2.28
N ILE A 102 1.69 -10.67 2.10
CA ILE A 102 0.66 -10.79 3.13
C ILE A 102 -0.25 -11.98 2.82
N VAL A 103 -0.41 -12.89 3.78
CA VAL A 103 -1.35 -14.02 3.70
C VAL A 103 -2.62 -13.66 4.48
N LEU A 104 -3.78 -13.80 3.85
CA LEU A 104 -5.09 -13.59 4.48
C LEU A 104 -5.66 -14.93 4.94
N CYS A 105 -6.17 -14.96 6.17
CA CYS A 105 -6.82 -16.12 6.77
C CYS A 105 -8.26 -15.78 7.14
N GLU A 106 -9.14 -16.77 7.10
CA GLU A 106 -10.50 -16.63 7.61
C GLU A 106 -10.47 -16.42 9.13
N ALA A 107 -11.29 -15.50 9.62
CA ALA A 107 -11.45 -15.30 11.05
C ALA A 107 -12.28 -16.46 11.63
N PRO A 108 -11.92 -16.99 12.81
CA PRO A 108 -12.72 -18.02 13.45
C PRO A 108 -14.14 -17.49 13.69
N VAL A 109 -15.14 -18.25 13.23
CA VAL A 109 -16.55 -17.92 13.45
C VAL A 109 -16.80 -17.90 14.96
N SER A 110 -17.02 -16.72 15.51
CA SER A 110 -17.36 -16.56 16.91
C SER A 110 -18.83 -16.93 17.08
N VAL A 111 -19.10 -18.17 17.47
CA VAL A 111 -20.46 -18.57 17.90
C VAL A 111 -20.74 -17.83 19.20
N ARG A 112 -21.70 -16.91 19.17
CA ARG A 112 -22.18 -16.17 20.35
C ARG A 112 -23.11 -17.01 21.20
#